data_AF-A0A6L7XBG5-F1
#
_entry.id   AF-A0A6L7XBG5-F1
#
_cell.length_a   1.000
_cell.length_b   1.000
_cell.length_c   1.000
_cell.angle_alpha   90.00
_cell.angle_beta   90.00
_cell.angle_gamma   90.00
#
_symmetry.space_group_name_H-M   'P 1'
#
loop_
_entity.id
_entity.type
_entity.pdbx_description
1 polymer ?
#
loop_
_entity_poly.entity_id
_entity_poly.type
_entity_poly.pdbx_seq_one_letter_code
_entity_poly.pdbx_strand_id
1 'polypeptide(L)'
;MYSSLARSCFRHPWRGVVVWLVVLFLALGASQRLGEAYSGDLAISGTESHDGNDILKRHFSGAGAGPAGTIVFRAEQGVDDPEVRSAMGELFARVKALEDTDVITPYDPFVGALRIAREGNEAGRIAYADVSLPPGTSGTEAQDMGRTIEGLIEELDLNSIEGLDVEVGGIWFAELRPPESEAIGLAF
;
A
#
# COMPACT_ATOMS: atom_id res chain seq x y z
N MET A 1 43.54 29.11 9.01
CA MET A 1 43.36 27.66 8.73
C MET A 1 42.43 27.41 7.55
N TYR A 2 41.27 28.06 7.43
CA TYR A 2 40.36 27.86 6.29
C TYR A 2 40.87 28.38 4.94
N SER A 3 41.74 29.41 4.96
CA SER A 3 42.29 30.05 3.76
C SER A 3 43.28 29.17 2.97
N SER A 4 43.98 28.22 3.61
CA SER A 4 44.87 27.27 2.92
C SER A 4 44.11 26.13 2.27
N LEU A 5 43.03 25.63 2.92
CA LEU A 5 42.11 24.65 2.36
C LEU A 5 41.40 25.19 1.11
N ALA A 6 40.88 26.42 1.16
CA ALA A 6 40.24 27.07 0.01
C ALA A 6 41.18 27.23 -1.19
N ARG A 7 42.44 27.60 -0.94
CA ARG A 7 43.45 27.77 -1.99
C ARG A 7 43.89 26.43 -2.62
N SER A 8 43.83 25.32 -1.87
CA SER A 8 44.12 23.97 -2.37
C SER A 8 42.96 23.41 -3.20
N CYS A 9 41.71 23.63 -2.77
CA CYS A 9 40.51 23.27 -3.54
C CYS A 9 40.45 23.97 -4.90
N PHE A 10 40.88 25.22 -4.99
CA PHE A 10 40.92 25.97 -6.27
C PHE A 10 42.04 25.52 -7.21
N ARG A 11 43.14 24.97 -6.68
CA ARG A 11 44.32 24.61 -7.49
C ARG A 11 44.24 23.23 -8.11
N HIS A 12 43.49 22.32 -7.50
CA HIS A 12 43.24 20.98 -8.01
C HIS A 12 41.77 20.59 -7.80
N PRO A 13 40.83 21.17 -8.58
CA PRO A 13 39.39 20.93 -8.43
C PRO A 13 39.03 19.44 -8.51
N TRP A 14 39.77 18.69 -9.33
CA TRP A 14 39.62 17.24 -9.48
C TRP A 14 39.83 16.44 -8.19
N ARG A 15 40.69 16.90 -7.27
CA ARG A 15 40.87 16.19 -5.99
C ARG A 15 39.64 16.29 -5.10
N GLY A 16 38.97 17.44 -5.10
CA GLY A 16 37.70 17.62 -4.39
C GLY A 16 36.61 16.71 -4.94
N VAL A 17 36.50 16.62 -6.27
CA VAL A 17 35.54 15.74 -6.94
C VAL A 17 35.81 14.27 -6.61
N VAL A 18 37.06 13.81 -6.70
CA VAL A 18 37.42 12.42 -6.39
C VAL A 18 37.14 12.08 -4.93
N VAL A 19 37.46 12.97 -3.99
CA VAL A 19 37.16 12.76 -2.56
C VAL A 19 35.65 12.64 -2.34
N TRP A 20 34.86 13.52 -2.94
CA TRP A 20 33.39 13.45 -2.83
C TRP A 20 32.81 12.18 -3.47
N LEU A 21 33.33 11.76 -4.62
CA LEU A 21 32.92 10.50 -5.26
C LEU A 21 33.24 9.31 -4.36
N VAL A 22 34.44 9.26 -3.76
CA VAL A 22 34.81 8.19 -2.82
C VAL A 22 33.89 8.19 -1.61
N VAL A 23 33.61 9.35 -1.01
CA VAL A 23 32.68 9.46 0.12
C VAL A 23 31.28 8.98 -0.29
N LEU A 24 30.80 9.34 -1.47
CA LEU A 24 29.49 8.94 -1.98
C LEU A 24 29.41 7.43 -2.23
N PHE A 25 30.42 6.82 -2.85
CA PHE A 25 30.48 5.37 -3.04
C PHE A 25 30.57 4.61 -1.71
N LEU A 26 31.30 5.14 -0.73
CA LEU A 26 31.35 4.56 0.61
C LEU A 26 29.99 4.66 1.32
N ALA A 27 29.30 5.80 1.20
CA ALA A 27 27.97 6.00 1.77
C ALA A 27 26.94 5.07 1.10
N LEU A 28 26.95 4.94 -0.23
CA LEU A 28 26.09 4.00 -0.97
C LEU A 28 26.40 2.54 -0.63
N GLY A 29 27.69 2.18 -0.52
CA GLY A 29 28.09 0.84 -0.09
C GLY A 29 27.67 0.51 1.34
N ALA A 30 27.63 1.52 2.22
CA ALA A 30 27.12 1.38 3.58
C ALA A 30 25.59 1.36 3.65
N SER A 31 24.89 2.13 2.81
CA SER A 31 23.42 2.20 2.80
C SER A 31 22.77 0.89 2.39
N GLN A 32 23.42 0.08 1.52
CA GLN A 32 22.95 -1.26 1.18
C GLN A 32 22.84 -2.19 2.40
N ARG A 33 23.54 -1.90 3.51
CA ARG A 33 23.41 -2.65 4.78
C ARG A 33 22.36 -2.07 5.74
N LEU A 34 21.82 -0.89 5.44
CA LEU A 34 20.86 -0.15 6.27
C LEU A 34 19.43 -0.18 5.70
N GLY A 35 19.23 -0.77 4.51
CA GLY A 35 17.97 -0.74 3.76
C GLY A 35 16.76 -1.36 4.48
N GLU A 36 16.96 -2.16 5.53
CA GLU A 36 15.89 -2.79 6.30
C GLU A 36 15.39 -1.94 7.48
N ALA A 37 16.06 -0.82 7.82
CA ALA A 37 15.74 -0.05 9.02
C ALA A 37 14.79 1.13 8.80
N TYR A 38 14.36 1.40 7.57
CA TYR A 38 13.33 2.40 7.28
C TYR A 38 11.95 1.75 7.37
N SER A 39 11.45 1.49 8.58
CA SER A 39 10.02 1.25 8.73
C SER A 39 9.29 2.58 8.57
N GLY A 40 8.29 2.63 7.67
CA GLY A 40 7.39 3.78 7.52
C GLY A 40 6.46 3.98 8.73
N ASP A 41 6.88 3.56 9.92
CA ASP A 41 6.14 3.72 11.16
C ASP A 41 6.20 5.20 11.55
N LEU A 42 5.13 5.92 11.24
CA LEU A 42 4.86 7.28 11.72
C LEU A 42 4.52 7.29 13.23
N ALA A 43 5.19 6.46 14.02
CA ALA A 43 4.99 6.38 15.47
C ALA A 43 6.01 7.29 16.18
N ILE A 44 5.62 8.54 16.44
CA ILE A 44 6.42 9.44 17.28
C ILE A 44 6.18 9.06 18.75
N SER A 45 7.20 8.54 19.41
CA SER A 45 7.15 8.17 20.82
C SER A 45 6.88 9.40 21.72
N GLY A 46 6.00 9.25 22.72
CA GLY A 46 5.68 10.30 23.69
C GLY A 46 4.49 11.20 23.34
N THR A 47 3.63 10.78 22.41
CA THR A 47 2.38 11.47 22.09
C THR A 47 1.17 10.75 22.70
N GLU A 48 0.11 11.48 23.07
CA GLU A 48 -1.14 10.87 23.57
C GLU A 48 -1.75 9.87 22.55
N SER A 49 -1.52 10.11 21.26
CA SER A 49 -1.92 9.19 20.18
C SER A 49 -1.19 7.84 20.24
N HIS A 50 0.09 7.82 20.65
CA HIS A 50 0.84 6.59 20.86
C HIS A 50 0.27 5.78 22.02
N ASP A 51 0.00 6.44 23.15
CA ASP A 51 -0.58 5.78 24.34
C ASP A 51 -1.98 5.22 24.06
N GLY A 52 -2.79 5.94 23.28
CA GLY A 52 -4.09 5.46 22.81
C GLY A 52 -3.98 4.20 21.95
N ASN A 53 -3.01 4.15 21.04
CA ASN A 53 -2.74 2.96 20.22
C ASN A 53 -2.27 1.78 21.08
N ASP A 54 -1.45 2.03 22.10
CA ASP A 54 -1.01 0.99 23.05
C ASP A 54 -2.16 0.41 23.89
N ILE A 55 -3.17 1.21 24.23
CA ILE A 55 -4.40 0.74 24.87
C ILE A 55 -5.18 -0.15 23.90
N LEU A 56 -5.33 0.28 22.63
CA LEU A 56 -6.03 -0.48 21.61
C LEU A 56 -5.35 -1.83 21.33
N LYS A 57 -4.02 -1.85 21.22
CA LYS A 57 -3.23 -3.08 21.08
C LYS A 57 -3.40 -4.03 22.26
N ARG A 58 -3.38 -3.52 23.49
CA ARG A 58 -3.50 -4.33 24.71
C ARG A 58 -4.89 -4.93 24.92
N HIS A 59 -5.95 -4.18 24.61
CA HIS A 59 -7.32 -4.58 24.94
C HIS A 59 -8.12 -5.16 23.78
N PHE A 60 -7.72 -4.85 22.54
CA PHE A 60 -8.40 -5.31 21.32
C PHE A 60 -7.46 -6.08 20.40
N SER A 61 -6.29 -6.50 20.90
CA SER A 61 -5.28 -7.25 20.14
C SER A 61 -4.85 -6.56 18.83
N GLY A 62 -4.99 -5.24 18.75
CA GLY A 62 -4.72 -4.49 17.51
C GLY A 62 -5.75 -4.71 16.40
N ALA A 63 -6.97 -5.16 16.73
CA ALA A 63 -8.06 -5.27 15.76
C ALA A 63 -8.30 -3.92 15.06
N GLY A 64 -8.22 -3.92 13.72
CA GLY A 64 -8.34 -2.71 12.90
C GLY A 64 -7.15 -1.76 12.96
N ALA A 65 -6.04 -2.14 13.60
CA ALA A 65 -4.82 -1.33 13.69
C ALA A 65 -3.76 -1.68 12.63
N GLY A 66 -3.99 -2.74 11.83
CA GLY A 66 -3.13 -3.11 10.70
C GLY A 66 -3.51 -2.37 9.40
N PRO A 67 -2.65 -2.42 8.37
CA PRO A 67 -2.99 -1.90 7.05
C PRO A 67 -4.26 -2.54 6.50
N ALA A 68 -5.07 -1.75 5.81
CA ALA A 68 -6.31 -2.22 5.21
C ALA A 68 -6.51 -1.59 3.83
N GLY A 69 -7.17 -2.33 2.96
CA GLY A 69 -7.59 -1.89 1.64
C GLY A 69 -8.95 -2.46 1.29
N THR A 70 -9.37 -2.20 0.06
CA THR A 70 -10.71 -2.53 -0.41
C THR A 70 -10.62 -3.09 -1.83
N ILE A 71 -11.40 -4.13 -2.12
CA ILE A 71 -11.67 -4.54 -3.50
C ILE A 71 -13.04 -3.99 -3.84
N VAL A 72 -13.11 -3.06 -4.80
CA VAL A 72 -14.37 -2.45 -5.24
C VAL A 72 -14.72 -3.03 -6.60
N PHE A 73 -15.99 -3.36 -6.81
CA PHE A 73 -16.45 -3.78 -8.12
C PHE A 73 -17.80 -3.19 -8.46
N ARG A 74 -17.99 -2.96 -9.76
CA ARG A 74 -19.22 -2.50 -10.38
C ARG A 74 -19.67 -3.54 -11.40
N ALA A 75 -20.93 -3.95 -11.33
CA ALA A 75 -21.56 -4.83 -12.30
C ALA A 75 -22.81 -4.17 -12.87
N GLU A 76 -22.89 -3.96 -14.19
CA GLU A 76 -24.05 -3.37 -14.85
C GLU A 76 -25.32 -4.22 -14.69
N GLN A 77 -25.14 -5.54 -14.72
CA GLN A 77 -26.13 -6.60 -14.48
C GLN A 77 -26.50 -6.77 -12.99
N GLY A 78 -25.75 -6.12 -12.09
CA GLY A 78 -25.94 -6.19 -10.64
C GLY A 78 -24.98 -7.16 -9.95
N VAL A 79 -24.66 -6.87 -8.69
CA VAL A 79 -23.66 -7.62 -7.92
C VAL A 79 -24.13 -9.02 -7.51
N ASP A 80 -25.45 -9.24 -7.48
CA ASP A 80 -26.05 -10.54 -7.16
C ASP A 80 -26.29 -11.43 -8.39
N ASP A 81 -25.92 -10.95 -9.58
CA ASP A 81 -25.98 -11.77 -10.80
C ASP A 81 -25.16 -13.06 -10.64
N PRO A 82 -25.66 -14.24 -11.07
CA PRO A 82 -24.97 -15.50 -10.86
C PRO A 82 -23.54 -15.55 -11.44
N GLU A 83 -23.30 -14.92 -12.59
CA GLU A 83 -21.98 -14.89 -13.22
C GLU A 83 -21.01 -14.03 -12.41
N VAL A 84 -21.44 -12.81 -12.05
CA VAL A 84 -20.67 -11.88 -11.21
C VAL A 84 -20.36 -12.49 -9.84
N ARG A 85 -21.37 -13.07 -9.21
CA ARG A 85 -21.24 -13.68 -7.89
C ARG A 85 -20.30 -14.87 -7.89
N SER A 86 -20.32 -15.68 -8.95
CA SER A 86 -19.38 -16.80 -9.11
C SER A 86 -17.95 -16.28 -9.28
N ALA A 87 -17.74 -15.33 -10.19
CA ALA A 87 -16.42 -14.76 -10.50
C ALA A 87 -15.80 -14.06 -9.28
N MET A 88 -16.56 -13.17 -8.64
CA MET A 88 -16.11 -12.47 -7.42
C MET A 88 -15.96 -13.43 -6.23
N GLY A 89 -16.80 -14.46 -6.14
CA GLY A 89 -16.69 -15.50 -5.13
C GLY A 89 -15.37 -16.26 -5.23
N GLU A 90 -14.93 -16.57 -6.46
CA GLU A 90 -13.63 -17.19 -6.71
C GLU A 90 -12.47 -16.26 -6.31
N LEU A 91 -12.53 -14.99 -6.73
CA LEU A 91 -11.52 -13.99 -6.32
C LEU A 91 -11.41 -13.93 -4.79
N PHE A 92 -12.52 -13.73 -4.09
CA PHE A 92 -12.51 -13.62 -2.63
C PHE A 92 -12.02 -14.90 -1.94
N ALA A 93 -12.30 -16.08 -2.50
CA ALA A 93 -11.78 -17.34 -1.98
C ALA A 93 -10.25 -17.40 -2.11
N ARG A 94 -9.69 -16.94 -3.24
CA ARG A 94 -8.23 -16.86 -3.43
C ARG A 94 -7.59 -15.84 -2.51
N VAL A 95 -8.18 -14.65 -2.33
CA VAL A 95 -7.67 -13.64 -1.40
C VAL A 95 -7.73 -14.13 0.05
N LYS A 96 -8.82 -14.80 0.47
CA LYS A 96 -8.92 -15.42 1.81
C LYS A 96 -7.92 -16.54 2.05
N ALA A 97 -7.38 -17.14 1.00
CA ALA A 97 -6.37 -18.20 1.09
C ALA A 97 -4.94 -17.65 1.18
N LEU A 98 -4.74 -16.35 0.96
CA LEU A 98 -3.46 -15.69 1.20
C LEU A 98 -3.16 -15.66 2.70
N GLU A 99 -1.89 -15.78 3.06
CA GLU A 99 -1.48 -15.76 4.47
C GLU A 99 -1.85 -14.42 5.12
N ASP A 100 -2.22 -14.50 6.41
CA ASP A 100 -2.49 -13.35 7.26
C ASP A 100 -3.46 -12.29 6.66
N THR A 101 -4.50 -12.74 5.97
CA THR A 101 -5.50 -11.83 5.39
C THR A 101 -6.89 -12.09 5.98
N ASP A 102 -7.53 -11.04 6.50
CA ASP A 102 -8.94 -11.07 6.89
C ASP A 102 -9.78 -10.34 5.84
N VAL A 103 -10.80 -11.01 5.29
CA VAL A 103 -11.62 -10.47 4.20
C VAL A 103 -13.09 -10.53 4.55
N ILE A 104 -13.74 -9.38 4.53
CA ILE A 104 -15.20 -9.26 4.67
C ILE A 104 -15.79 -8.87 3.33
N THR A 105 -16.63 -9.75 2.80
CA THR A 105 -17.17 -9.69 1.43
C THR A 105 -18.62 -9.21 1.44
N PRO A 106 -19.15 -8.71 0.30
CA PRO A 106 -20.56 -8.35 0.20
C PRO A 106 -21.51 -9.57 0.28
N TYR A 107 -20.97 -10.79 0.14
CA TYR A 107 -21.74 -12.03 0.20
C TYR A 107 -21.74 -12.67 1.59
N ASP A 108 -21.11 -12.04 2.59
CA ASP A 108 -21.14 -12.53 3.96
C ASP A 108 -22.56 -12.50 4.55
N PRO A 109 -23.02 -13.57 5.21
CA PRO A 109 -24.43 -13.76 5.57
C PRO A 109 -24.98 -12.76 6.58
N PHE A 110 -24.11 -12.16 7.41
CA PHE A 110 -24.51 -11.26 8.49
C PHE A 110 -24.23 -9.79 8.19
N VAL A 111 -23.11 -9.51 7.51
CA VAL A 111 -22.56 -8.16 7.34
C VAL A 111 -22.32 -7.78 5.87
N GLY A 112 -22.47 -8.72 4.94
CA GLY A 112 -22.16 -8.50 3.53
C GLY A 112 -23.10 -7.50 2.86
N ALA A 113 -24.39 -7.54 3.19
CA ALA A 113 -25.38 -6.61 2.64
C ALA A 113 -25.08 -5.12 2.93
N LEU A 114 -24.25 -4.82 3.94
CA LEU A 114 -23.81 -3.45 4.24
C LEU A 114 -22.78 -2.91 3.25
N ARG A 115 -22.19 -3.79 2.42
CA ARG A 115 -21.13 -3.47 1.47
C ARG A 115 -21.63 -3.34 0.03
N ILE A 116 -22.94 -3.38 -0.15
CA ILE A 116 -23.59 -3.19 -1.45
C ILE A 116 -24.23 -1.81 -1.43
N ALA A 117 -24.04 -1.02 -2.49
CA ALA A 117 -24.71 0.26 -2.64
C ALA A 117 -26.23 0.08 -2.57
N ARG A 118 -26.91 0.82 -1.69
CA ARG A 118 -28.36 0.67 -1.46
C ARG A 118 -29.21 1.76 -2.07
N GLU A 119 -28.59 2.88 -2.43
CA GLU A 119 -29.26 4.09 -2.86
C GLU A 119 -28.56 4.70 -4.08
N GLY A 120 -29.26 5.57 -4.80
CA GLY A 120 -28.76 6.22 -6.01
C GLY A 120 -28.92 5.37 -7.28
N ASN A 121 -28.35 5.88 -8.36
CA ASN A 121 -28.38 5.24 -9.68
C ASN A 121 -27.58 3.94 -9.75
N GLU A 122 -26.65 3.70 -8.83
CA GLU A 122 -25.81 2.49 -8.79
C GLU A 122 -26.20 1.52 -7.67
N ALA A 123 -27.40 1.68 -7.09
CA ALA A 123 -27.92 0.77 -6.08
C ALA A 123 -27.97 -0.67 -6.63
N GLY A 124 -27.39 -1.61 -5.88
CA GLY A 124 -27.25 -3.02 -6.28
C GLY A 124 -26.21 -3.30 -7.37
N ARG A 125 -25.54 -2.27 -7.90
CA ARG A 125 -24.54 -2.41 -8.97
C ARG A 125 -23.11 -2.24 -8.49
N ILE A 126 -22.88 -1.53 -7.39
CA ILE A 126 -21.56 -1.38 -6.80
C ILE A 126 -21.51 -2.12 -5.47
N ALA A 127 -20.45 -2.87 -5.25
CA ALA A 127 -20.14 -3.46 -3.96
C ALA A 127 -18.64 -3.43 -3.68
N TYR A 128 -18.27 -3.68 -2.44
CA TYR A 128 -16.88 -3.73 -2.02
C TYR A 128 -16.61 -4.83 -1.01
N ALA A 129 -15.36 -5.27 -0.93
CA ALA A 129 -14.86 -6.16 0.12
C ALA A 129 -13.74 -5.48 0.89
N ASP A 130 -13.79 -5.56 2.22
CA ASP A 130 -12.71 -5.06 3.07
C ASP A 130 -11.64 -6.14 3.19
N VAL A 131 -10.38 -5.75 3.03
CA VAL A 131 -9.22 -6.63 3.16
C VAL A 131 -8.32 -6.02 4.23
N SER A 132 -8.11 -6.74 5.33
CA SER A 132 -7.32 -6.30 6.47
C SER A 132 -6.11 -7.21 6.67
N LEU A 133 -4.96 -6.59 6.93
CA LEU A 133 -3.69 -7.25 7.22
C LEU A 133 -3.37 -7.14 8.73
N PRO A 134 -2.52 -8.03 9.27
CA PRO A 134 -2.22 -8.03 10.69
C PRO A 134 -1.50 -6.75 11.11
N PRO A 135 -1.62 -6.37 12.40
CA PRO A 135 -0.82 -5.30 12.95
C PRO A 135 0.67 -5.63 12.84
N GLY A 136 1.47 -4.70 12.31
CA GLY A 136 2.91 -4.88 12.11
C GLY A 136 3.31 -5.16 10.65
N THR A 137 2.35 -5.40 9.75
CA THR A 137 2.63 -5.40 8.31
C THR A 137 3.14 -4.03 7.88
N SER A 138 4.29 -4.02 7.20
CA SER A 138 4.91 -2.81 6.67
C SER A 138 4.12 -2.25 5.48
N GLY A 139 4.34 -0.97 5.15
CA GLY A 139 3.73 -0.36 3.97
C GLY A 139 4.10 -1.07 2.67
N THR A 140 5.34 -1.53 2.52
CA THR A 140 5.79 -2.27 1.33
C THR A 140 5.09 -3.63 1.21
N GLU A 141 4.98 -4.38 2.32
CA GLU A 141 4.26 -5.66 2.31
C GLU A 141 2.77 -5.47 1.99
N ALA A 142 2.15 -4.39 2.49
CA ALA A 142 0.77 -4.06 2.15
C ALA A 142 0.60 -3.69 0.66
N GLN A 143 1.59 -3.00 0.06
CA GLN A 143 1.59 -2.73 -1.38
C GLN A 143 1.80 -3.99 -2.21
N ASP A 144 2.69 -4.88 -1.78
CA ASP A 144 2.91 -6.17 -2.43
C ASP A 144 1.64 -7.04 -2.39
N MET A 145 0.89 -6.98 -1.28
CA MET A 145 -0.44 -7.58 -1.20
C MET A 145 -1.42 -6.97 -2.20
N GLY A 146 -1.46 -5.63 -2.32
CA GLY A 146 -2.25 -4.93 -3.33
C GLY A 146 -1.97 -5.45 -4.76
N ARG A 147 -0.69 -5.52 -5.14
CA ARG A 147 -0.27 -6.07 -6.45
C ARG A 147 -0.63 -7.54 -6.63
N THR A 148 -0.57 -8.32 -5.56
CA THR A 148 -0.97 -9.74 -5.61
C THR A 148 -2.46 -9.87 -5.91
N ILE A 149 -3.30 -9.02 -5.30
CA ILE A 149 -4.75 -8.98 -5.57
C ILE A 149 -5.03 -8.50 -6.99
N GLU A 150 -4.34 -7.46 -7.47
CA GLU A 150 -4.43 -7.02 -8.88
C GLU A 150 -4.07 -8.14 -9.84
N GLY A 151 -2.98 -8.88 -9.57
CA GLY A 151 -2.59 -10.04 -10.37
C GLY A 151 -3.64 -11.16 -10.38
N LEU A 152 -4.36 -11.37 -9.27
CA LEU A 152 -5.48 -12.33 -9.24
C LEU A 152 -6.68 -11.85 -10.06
N ILE A 153 -6.95 -10.55 -10.09
CA ILE A 153 -8.01 -9.96 -10.94
C ILE A 153 -7.69 -10.17 -12.41
N GLU A 154 -6.43 -9.95 -12.81
CA GLU A 154 -5.94 -10.21 -14.17
C GLU A 154 -5.95 -11.70 -14.51
N GLU A 155 -5.49 -12.57 -13.61
CA GLU A 155 -5.45 -14.02 -13.84
C GLU A 155 -6.85 -14.62 -14.03
N LEU A 156 -7.83 -14.14 -13.27
CA LEU A 156 -9.23 -14.53 -13.38
C LEU A 156 -9.95 -13.86 -14.55
N ASP A 157 -9.30 -12.94 -15.25
CA ASP A 157 -9.83 -12.18 -16.38
C ASP A 157 -11.18 -11.51 -16.06
N LEU A 158 -11.31 -10.98 -14.83
CA LEU A 158 -12.60 -10.50 -14.31
C LEU A 158 -13.14 -9.30 -15.11
N ASN A 159 -12.25 -8.40 -15.52
CA ASN A 159 -12.61 -7.20 -16.27
C ASN A 159 -12.97 -7.50 -17.74
N SER A 160 -12.82 -8.76 -18.18
CA SER A 160 -13.32 -9.21 -19.49
C SER A 160 -14.78 -9.69 -19.43
N ILE A 161 -15.35 -9.88 -18.23
CA ILE A 161 -16.78 -10.16 -18.06
C ILE A 161 -17.57 -8.90 -18.42
N GLU A 162 -18.54 -9.02 -19.32
CA GLU A 162 -19.31 -7.87 -19.81
C GLU A 162 -20.00 -7.14 -18.65
N GLY A 163 -19.76 -5.83 -18.56
CA GLY A 163 -20.36 -4.97 -17.54
C GLY A 163 -19.74 -5.10 -16.14
N LEU A 164 -18.71 -5.94 -15.94
CA LEU A 164 -17.98 -6.07 -14.68
C LEU A 164 -16.67 -5.27 -14.71
N ASP A 165 -16.49 -4.42 -13.71
CA ASP A 165 -15.29 -3.63 -13.48
C ASP A 165 -14.84 -3.85 -12.03
N VAL A 166 -13.60 -4.30 -11.84
CA VAL A 166 -13.02 -4.68 -10.54
C VAL A 166 -11.70 -3.94 -10.34
N GLU A 167 -11.60 -3.26 -9.21
CA GLU A 167 -10.48 -2.38 -8.87
C GLU A 167 -10.05 -2.57 -7.41
N VAL A 168 -8.74 -2.38 -7.17
CA VAL A 168 -8.16 -2.40 -5.83
C VAL A 168 -8.01 -0.97 -5.33
N GLY A 169 -8.44 -0.72 -4.09
CA GLY A 169 -8.45 0.59 -3.45
C GLY A 169 -7.86 0.57 -2.05
N GLY A 170 -7.64 1.78 -1.52
CA GLY A 170 -7.08 2.00 -0.18
C GLY A 170 -5.62 2.47 -0.23
N ILE A 171 -5.26 3.37 0.68
CA ILE A 171 -3.95 4.04 0.67
C ILE A 171 -2.77 3.08 0.84
N TRP A 172 -3.00 1.93 1.48
CA TRP A 172 -1.99 0.93 1.77
C TRP A 172 -1.72 -0.01 0.60
N PHE A 173 -2.73 -0.22 -0.26
CA PHE A 173 -2.62 -1.07 -1.45
C PHE A 173 -2.26 -0.25 -2.69
N ALA A 174 -2.47 1.07 -2.66
CA ALA A 174 -2.09 1.97 -3.73
C ALA A 174 -0.56 2.03 -3.90
N GLU A 175 -0.12 1.92 -5.15
CA GLU A 175 1.25 2.25 -5.52
C GLU A 175 1.44 3.77 -5.42
N LEU A 176 2.10 4.22 -4.36
CA LEU A 176 2.49 5.61 -4.19
C LEU A 176 3.55 5.93 -5.25
N ARG A 177 3.12 6.37 -6.44
CA ARG A 177 4.05 6.93 -7.43
C ARG A 177 4.68 8.16 -6.78
N PRO A 178 6.01 8.18 -6.56
CA PRO A 178 6.66 9.38 -6.05
C PRO A 178 6.33 10.53 -7.02
N PRO A 179 5.99 11.73 -6.53
CA PRO A 179 5.79 12.86 -7.42
C PRO A 179 7.08 13.03 -8.22
N GLU A 180 6.99 13.14 -9.55
CA GLU A 180 8.16 13.36 -10.44
C GLU A 180 8.86 14.72 -10.19
N SER A 181 8.56 15.37 -9.08
CA SER A 181 9.08 16.67 -8.66
C SER A 181 10.53 16.65 -8.19
N GLU A 182 11.18 15.48 -8.04
CA GLU A 182 12.62 15.43 -7.72
C GLU A 182 13.51 16.04 -8.82
N ALA A 183 13.09 15.99 -10.09
CA ALA A 183 13.88 16.55 -11.20
C ALA A 183 13.96 18.09 -11.16
N ILE A 184 12.99 18.74 -10.50
CA ILE A 184 12.94 20.20 -10.39
C ILE A 184 13.88 20.71 -9.28
N GLY A 185 14.18 19.90 -8.26
CA GLY A 185 15.10 20.26 -7.17
C GLY A 185 16.58 20.34 -7.56
N LEU A 186 16.97 19.83 -8.74
CA LEU A 186 18.33 19.94 -9.28
C LEU A 186 18.55 21.22 -10.11
N ALA A 187 17.51 22.00 -10.36
CA ALA A 187 17.55 23.20 -11.20
C ALA A 187 17.61 24.53 -10.42
N PHE A 188 17.67 24.51 -9.08
CA PHE A 188 17.76 25.71 -8.24
C PHE A 188 18.86 25.60 -7.17
#